data_AF-A0A3Q7EZT7-F1
#
_entry.id   AF-A0A3Q7EZT7-F1
#
_cell.length_a   1.000
_cell.length_b   1.000
_cell.length_c   1.000
_cell.angle_alpha   90.00
_cell.angle_beta   90.00
_cell.angle_gamma   90.00
#
_symmetry.space_group_name_H-M   'P 1'
#
loop_
_entity.id
_entity.type
_entity.pdbx_description
1 polymer ?
#
loop_
_entity_poly.entity_id
_entity_poly.type
_entity_poly.pdbx_seq_one_letter_code
_entity_poly.pdbx_strand_id
1 'polypeptide(L)' 'MPGVSTLGDGPNGKNTEGFLYAYKRGGEVKIVCICHGHFLTPAQFFKHAGGGDVENPLRLITVGPN' A
#
# COMPACT_ATOMS: atom_id res chain seq x y z
N MET A 1 3.06 -4.08 14.11
CA MET A 1 2.77 -3.03 13.11
C MET A 1 1.94 -3.69 12.03
N PRO A 2 0.73 -3.21 11.72
CA PRO A 2 -0.22 -3.97 10.90
C PRO A 2 0.34 -4.30 9.51
N GLY A 3 0.20 -5.55 9.09
CA GLY A 3 0.46 -5.96 7.72
C GLY A 3 -0.57 -5.37 6.77
N VAL A 4 -0.15 -5.02 5.56
CA VAL A 4 -1.03 -4.54 4.50
C VAL A 4 -0.72 -5.23 3.19
N SER A 5 -1.75 -5.38 2.35
CA SER A 5 -1.60 -5.89 0.99
C SER A 5 -2.44 -5.09 0.00
N THR A 6 -2.02 -5.10 -1.26
CA THR A 6 -2.79 -4.52 -2.36
C THR A 6 -2.57 -5.33 -3.63
N LEU A 7 -3.57 -5.34 -4.50
CA LEU A 7 -3.52 -5.99 -5.81
C LEU A 7 -3.64 -4.91 -6.88
N GLY A 8 -2.63 -4.79 -7.74
CA GLY A 8 -2.71 -3.85 -8.86
C GLY A 8 -3.76 -4.24 -9.89
N ASP A 9 -4.08 -3.30 -10.78
CA ASP A 9 -5.11 -3.48 -11.81
C ASP A 9 -4.62 -4.30 -13.01
N GLY A 10 -5.57 -4.99 -13.66
CA GLY A 10 -5.36 -5.61 -14.96
C GLY A 10 -4.49 -6.88 -14.95
N PRO A 11 -4.17 -7.43 -16.15
CA PRO A 11 -3.51 -8.74 -16.29
C PRO A 11 -2.06 -8.76 -15.78
N ASN A 12 -1.46 -7.59 -15.57
CA ASN A 12 -0.10 -7.43 -15.04
C ASN A 12 -0.07 -6.97 -13.57
N GLY A 13 -1.25 -6.82 -12.94
CA GLY A 13 -1.35 -6.49 -11.53
C GLY A 13 -0.72 -7.59 -10.69
N LYS A 14 0.12 -7.21 -9.72
CA LYS A 14 0.75 -8.13 -8.78
C LYS A 14 0.26 -7.87 -7.37
N ASN A 15 0.20 -8.91 -6.56
CA ASN A 15 0.02 -8.74 -5.13
C ASN A 15 1.30 -8.14 -4.54
N THR A 16 1.17 -7.01 -3.86
CA THR A 16 2.26 -6.36 -3.14
C THR A 16 1.93 -6.29 -1.66
N GLU A 17 2.89 -6.66 -0.84
CA GLU A 17 2.77 -6.69 0.63
C GLU A 17 3.64 -5.62 1.28
N GLY A 18 3.24 -5.20 2.47
CA GLY A 18 3.90 -4.16 3.24
C GLY A 18 3.46 -4.13 4.70
N PHE A 19 3.99 -3.17 5.44
CA PHE A 19 3.51 -2.85 6.78
C PHE A 19 3.16 -1.37 6.88
N LEU A 20 2.08 -1.06 7.60
CA LEU A 20 1.63 0.30 7.81
C LEU A 20 2.55 1.04 8.80
N TYR A 21 3.36 1.98 8.31
CA TYR A 21 4.35 2.73 9.10
C TYR A 21 3.81 4.11 9.49
N ALA A 22 3.64 4.32 10.80
CA ALA A 22 3.23 5.55 11.48
C ALA A 22 1.88 6.17 11.05
N TYR A 23 0.92 6.12 11.97
CA TYR A 23 -0.31 6.89 11.96
C TYR A 23 -0.27 7.85 13.16
N LYS A 24 0.06 9.13 12.94
CA LYS A 24 -0.43 10.16 13.88
C LYS A 24 -1.84 10.51 13.41
N ARG A 25 -2.79 10.75 14.33
CA ARG A 25 -4.12 11.26 13.96
C ARG A 25 -3.94 12.55 13.15
N GLY A 26 -4.40 12.54 11.89
CA GLY A 26 -4.23 13.65 10.96
C GLY A 26 -2.86 13.74 10.27
N GLY A 27 -1.98 12.75 10.44
CA GLY A 27 -0.67 12.67 9.78
C GLY A 27 -0.70 11.83 8.50
N GLU A 28 0.37 11.96 7.71
CA GLU A 28 0.57 11.17 6.47
C GLU A 28 0.72 9.68 6.78
N VAL A 29 -0.04 8.84 6.08
CA VAL A 29 0.12 7.37 6.12
C VAL A 29 1.31 6.99 5.25
N LYS A 30 2.24 6.20 5.80
CA LYS A 30 3.33 5.58 5.04
C LYS A 30 3.20 4.07 5.12
N ILE A 31 3.64 3.39 4.07
CA ILE A 31 3.68 1.94 3.98
C ILE A 31 5.12 1.56 3.67
N VAL A 32 5.72 0.70 4.48
CA VAL A 32 7.00 0.09 4.11
C VAL A 32 6.70 -1.14 3.25
N CYS A 33 7.16 -1.12 2.00
CA CYS A 33 7.01 -2.25 1.09
C CYS A 33 8.05 -3.33 1.42
N ILE A 34 7.64 -4.60 1.50
CA ILE A 34 8.57 -5.69 1.82
C ILE A 34 9.50 -6.06 0.66
N CYS A 35 9.18 -5.67 -0.58
CA CYS A 35 10.01 -6.01 -1.74
C CYS A 35 11.41 -5.39 -1.64
N HIS A 36 11.51 -4.16 -1.15
CA HIS A 36 12.75 -3.38 -1.17
C HIS A 36 13.00 -2.57 0.12
N GLY A 37 12.07 -2.58 1.09
CA GLY A 37 12.18 -1.83 2.33
C GLY A 37 11.94 -0.32 2.21
N HIS A 38 11.43 0.17 1.09
CA HIS A 38 11.16 1.60 0.87
C HIS A 38 9.82 2.02 1.46
N PHE A 39 9.78 3.26 1.98
CA PHE A 39 8.55 3.92 2.36
C PHE A 39 7.83 4.47 1.13
N LEU A 40 6.58 4.07 0.97
CA LEU A 40 5.69 4.49 -0.10
C LEU A 40 4.46 5.15 0.52
N THR A 41 3.96 6.18 -0.15
CA THR A 41 2.57 6.64 0.07
C THR A 41 1.59 5.55 -0.37
N PRO A 42 0.32 5.58 0.07
CA PRO A 42 -0.71 4.65 -0.40
C PRO A 42 -0.81 4.58 -1.93
N ALA A 43 -0.77 5.73 -2.61
CA ALA A 43 -0.81 5.79 -4.08
C ALA A 43 0.42 5.12 -4.71
N GLN A 44 1.62 5.41 -4.19
CA GLN A 44 2.84 4.77 -4.68
C GLN A 44 2.87 3.26 -4.43
N PHE A 45 2.31 2.80 -3.30
CA PHE A 45 2.20 1.38 -2.99
C PHE A 45 1.28 0.66 -3.99
N PHE A 46 0.13 1.26 -4.32
CA PHE A 46 -0.79 0.73 -5.33
C PHE A 46 -0.16 0.73 -6.74
N LYS A 47 0.48 1.84 -7.15
CA LYS A 47 1.23 1.89 -8.40
C LYS A 47 2.36 0.87 -8.47
N HIS A 48 3.03 0.62 -7.34
CA HIS A 48 4.07 -0.39 -7.25
C HIS A 48 3.53 -1.80 -7.56
N ALA A 49 2.28 -2.06 -7.20
CA ALA A 49 1.56 -3.29 -7.51
C ALA A 49 1.10 -3.39 -8.98
N GLY A 50 1.38 -2.38 -9.81
CA GLY A 50 0.90 -2.28 -11.19
C GLY A 50 -0.42 -1.56 -11.34
N GLY A 51 -0.94 -0.93 -10.28
CA GLY A 51 -2.17 -0.14 -10.31
C GLY A 51 -2.02 1.22 -10.99
N GLY A 52 -3.14 1.79 -11.43
CA GLY A 52 -3.20 3.12 -12.03
C GLY A 52 -3.23 4.28 -11.04
N ASP A 53 -3.43 5.49 -11.57
CA ASP A 53 -3.82 6.65 -10.76
C ASP A 53 -5.26 6.51 -10.28
N VAL A 54 -5.46 6.69 -8.96
CA VAL A 54 -6.77 6.54 -8.30
C VAL A 54 -6.98 7.65 -7.29
N GLU A 55 -8.22 8.11 -7.15
CA GLU A 55 -8.55 9.20 -6.22
C GLU A 55 -8.38 8.79 -4.75
N ASN A 56 -8.66 7.52 -4.41
CA ASN A 56 -8.72 7.03 -3.03
C ASN A 56 -7.93 5.72 -2.83
N PRO A 57 -6.59 5.75 -2.91
CA PRO A 57 -5.74 4.54 -2.88
C PRO A 57 -5.89 3.72 -1.58
N LEU A 58 -6.22 4.36 -0.45
CA LEU A 58 -6.42 3.67 0.82
C LEU A 58 -7.56 2.64 0.80
N ARG A 59 -8.56 2.81 -0.09
CA ARG A 59 -9.68 1.84 -0.22
C ARG A 59 -9.28 0.56 -0.93
N LEU A 60 -8.12 0.57 -1.62
CA LEU A 60 -7.58 -0.56 -2.38
C LEU A 60 -6.51 -1.32 -1.58
N ILE A 61 -6.26 -0.90 -0.33
CA ILE A 61 -5.25 -1.48 0.54
C ILE A 61 -5.99 -2.18 1.69
N THR A 62 -5.77 -3.48 1.79
CA THR A 62 -6.33 -4.29 2.86
C THR A 62 -5.35 -4.33 4.02
N VAL A 63 -5.85 -4.14 5.24
CA VAL A 63 -5.07 -4.31 6.47
C VAL A 63 -5.32 -5.72 7.00
N GLY A 64 -4.26 -6.50 7.20
CA GLY A 64 -4.35 -7.84 7.76
C GLY A 64 -4.76 -7.83 9.24
N PRO A 65 -5.38 -8.91 9.74
CA PRO A 65 -5.61 -9.07 11.18
C PRO A 65 -4.26 -9.13 11.90
N ASN A 66 -4.13 -8.43 13.04
CA ASN A 66 -3.00 -8.58 13.96
C ASN A 66 -3.32 -9.61 15.03
#